data_AF-A0AAJ2VRC2-F1
#
_entry.id   AF-A0AAJ2VRC2-F1
#
_cell.length_a   1.000
_cell.length_b   1.000
_cell.length_c   1.000
_cell.angle_alpha   90.00
_cell.angle_beta   90.00
_cell.angle_gamma   90.00
#
_symmetry.space_group_name_H-M   'P 1'
#
loop_
_entity.id
_entity.type
_entity.pdbx_description
1 polymer ?
#
loop_
_entity_poly.entity_id
_entity_poly.type
_entity_poly.pdbx_seq_one_letter_code
_entity_poly.pdbx_strand_id
1 'polypeptide(L)'
;MFQRILKPITIFAYALAVASKGNPVRATIAVMLYWAMFIFVEAGIEELIWGERFDHWLDPIFSICFIAFAAHAVWQCAIVQTIKKEEARNEP
;
A
#
# COMPACT_ATOMS: atom_id res chain seq x y z
N MET A 1 -6.22 21.19 4.28
CA MET A 1 -6.27 19.93 5.08
C MET A 1 -6.03 18.70 4.20
N PHE A 2 -6.75 18.54 3.08
CA PHE A 2 -6.61 17.44 2.11
C PHE A 2 -5.17 17.21 1.59
N GLN A 3 -4.44 18.25 1.19
CA GLN A 3 -3.05 18.11 0.72
C GLN A 3 -2.04 17.68 1.80
N ARG A 4 -2.33 17.88 3.10
CA ARG A 4 -1.43 17.44 4.18
C ARG A 4 -1.50 15.94 4.41
N ILE A 5 -2.65 15.32 4.17
CA ILE A 5 -2.87 13.87 4.32
C ILE A 5 -2.38 13.09 3.09
N LEU A 6 -2.53 13.66 1.89
CA LEU A 6 -2.09 13.00 0.67
C LEU A 6 -0.56 12.92 0.53
N LYS A 7 0.18 13.91 1.03
CA LYS A 7 1.65 13.92 0.97
C LYS A 7 2.30 12.66 1.57
N PRO A 8 1.99 12.25 2.82
CA PRO A 8 2.60 11.05 3.40
C PRO A 8 2.18 9.77 2.66
N ILE A 9 0.91 9.62 2.26
CA ILE A 9 0.46 8.45 1.50
C ILE A 9 1.23 8.30 0.19
N THR A 10 1.40 9.41 -0.55
CA THR A 10 2.19 9.43 -1.78
C THR A 10 3.65 9.09 -1.52
N ILE A 11 4.25 9.60 -0.43
CA ILE A 11 5.64 9.29 -0.05
C ILE A 11 5.79 7.78 0.22
N PHE A 12 4.87 7.17 0.96
CA PHE A 12 4.92 5.73 1.25
C PHE A 12 4.73 4.87 -0.01
N ALA A 13 3.77 5.24 -0.86
CA ALA A 13 3.57 4.54 -2.13
C ALA A 13 4.77 4.68 -3.07
N TYR A 14 5.41 5.86 -3.10
CA TYR A 14 6.64 6.09 -3.86
C TYR A 14 7.81 5.26 -3.30
N ALA A 15 7.99 5.24 -1.98
CA ALA A 15 9.02 4.42 -1.33
C ALA A 15 8.83 2.92 -1.64
N LEU A 16 7.59 2.44 -1.58
CA LEU A 16 7.26 1.05 -1.94
C LEU A 16 7.56 0.76 -3.42
N ALA A 17 7.23 1.68 -4.32
CA ALA A 17 7.53 1.56 -5.73
C ALA A 17 9.04 1.50 -6.00
N VAL A 18 9.83 2.35 -5.33
CA VAL A 18 11.30 2.35 -5.41
C VAL A 18 11.87 1.02 -4.88
N ALA A 19 11.42 0.56 -3.71
CA ALA A 19 11.83 -0.73 -3.12
C ALA A 19 11.48 -1.91 -4.03
N SER A 20 10.34 -1.83 -4.71
CA SER A 20 9.88 -2.82 -5.70
C SER A 20 10.61 -2.71 -7.04
N LYS A 21 11.57 -1.78 -7.18
CA LYS A 21 12.28 -1.45 -8.43
C LYS A 21 11.35 -1.03 -9.57
N GLY A 22 10.19 -0.48 -9.26
CA GLY A 22 9.14 -0.15 -10.23
C GLY A 22 8.40 -1.37 -10.79
N ASN A 23 8.49 -2.54 -10.14
CA ASN A 23 7.70 -3.72 -10.51
C ASN A 23 6.34 -3.67 -9.80
N PRO A 24 5.21 -3.53 -10.55
CA PRO A 24 3.90 -3.38 -9.95
C PRO A 24 3.42 -4.65 -9.21
N VAL A 25 3.78 -5.84 -9.69
CA VAL A 25 3.40 -7.12 -9.06
C VAL A 25 4.02 -7.24 -7.67
N ARG A 26 5.30 -6.89 -7.53
CA ARG A 26 6.00 -6.91 -6.23
C ARG A 26 5.38 -5.93 -5.24
N ALA A 27 5.06 -4.72 -5.70
CA ALA A 27 4.41 -3.71 -4.88
C ALA A 27 3.03 -4.18 -4.40
N THR A 28 2.20 -4.75 -5.29
CA THR A 28 0.89 -5.28 -4.93
C THR A 28 0.97 -6.44 -3.94
N ILE A 29 1.87 -7.41 -4.16
CA ILE A 29 2.08 -8.52 -3.23
C ILE A 29 2.46 -8.01 -1.84
N ALA A 30 3.35 -7.01 -1.75
CA ALA A 30 3.71 -6.42 -0.46
C ALA A 30 2.48 -5.84 0.26
N VAL A 31 1.63 -5.08 -0.43
CA VAL A 31 0.40 -4.54 0.17
C VAL A 31 -0.55 -5.65 0.63
N MET A 32 -0.68 -6.73 -0.14
CA MET A 32 -1.50 -7.89 0.24
C MET A 32 -0.96 -8.59 1.49
N LEU A 33 0.36 -8.71 1.65
CA LEU A 33 0.96 -9.29 2.86
C LEU A 33 0.68 -8.42 4.09
N TYR A 34 0.77 -7.09 3.97
CA TYR A 34 0.41 -6.19 5.07
C TYR A 34 -1.09 -6.23 5.40
N TRP A 35 -1.96 -6.40 4.40
CA TRP A 35 -3.39 -6.61 4.62
C TRP A 35 -3.66 -7.92 5.37
N ALA A 36 -3.01 -9.02 4.99
CA ALA A 36 -3.11 -10.28 5.72
C ALA A 36 -2.62 -10.15 7.17
N MET A 37 -1.48 -9.48 7.38
CA MET A 37 -0.99 -9.17 8.72
C MET A 37 -1.98 -8.33 9.53
N PHE A 38 -2.61 -7.33 8.90
CA PHE A 38 -3.65 -6.51 9.54
C PHE A 38 -4.81 -7.37 10.03
N ILE A 39 -5.32 -8.29 9.21
CA ILE A 39 -6.41 -9.20 9.61
C ILE A 39 -6.01 -10.06 10.81
N PHE A 40 -4.79 -10.61 10.83
CA PHE A 40 -4.33 -11.42 11.96
C PHE A 40 -4.21 -10.59 13.25
N VAL A 41 -3.72 -9.34 13.14
CA VAL A 41 -3.61 -8.42 14.28
C VAL A 41 -4.98 -8.00 14.79
N GLU A 42 -5.90 -7.65 13.90
CA GLU A 42 -7.28 -7.29 14.25
C GLU A 42 -7.96 -8.44 14.98
N ALA A 43 -7.97 -9.65 14.40
CA ALA A 43 -8.58 -10.82 15.03
C ALA A 43 -7.98 -11.13 16.41
N GLY A 44 -6.65 -10.98 16.56
CA GLY A 44 -5.99 -11.19 17.85
C GLY A 44 -6.32 -10.11 18.89
N ILE A 45 -6.45 -8.85 18.47
CA ILE A 45 -6.85 -7.75 19.35
C ILE A 45 -8.31 -7.91 19.78
N GLU A 46 -9.19 -8.32 18.86
CA GLU A 46 -10.59 -8.58 19.17
C GLU A 46 -10.74 -9.67 20.24
N GLU A 47 -10.08 -10.81 20.02
CA GLU A 47 -10.11 -11.92 20.98
C GLU A 47 -9.55 -11.50 22.35
N LEU A 48 -8.51 -10.66 22.37
CA LEU A 48 -7.91 -10.16 23.61
C LEU A 48 -8.85 -9.23 24.41
N ILE A 49 -9.63 -8.39 23.73
CA ILE A 49 -10.47 -7.36 24.38
C ILE A 49 -11.88 -7.87 24.68
N TRP A 50 -12.50 -8.59 23.73
CA TRP A 50 -13.90 -9.02 23.84
C TRP A 50 -14.06 -10.50 24.16
N GLY A 51 -13.00 -11.32 24.06
CA GLY A 51 -13.06 -12.77 24.32
C GLY A 51 -13.78 -13.58 23.23
N GLU A 52 -14.30 -12.91 22.20
CA GLU A 52 -14.94 -13.47 21.01
C GLU A 52 -14.61 -12.60 19.79
N ARG A 53 -14.67 -13.18 18.59
CA ARG A 53 -14.49 -12.42 17.33
C ARG A 53 -15.76 -11.60 17.09
N PHE A 54 -15.64 -10.28 16.94
CA PHE A 54 -16.78 -9.36 16.85
C PHE A 54 -17.35 -9.33 15.42
N ASP A 55 -18.46 -8.61 15.19
CA ASP A 55 -19.04 -8.46 13.86
C ASP A 55 -18.24 -7.43 13.01
N HIS A 56 -17.61 -7.93 11.96
CA HIS A 56 -16.54 -7.33 11.14
C HIS A 56 -17.04 -6.26 10.13
N TRP A 57 -17.95 -5.38 10.54
CA TRP A 57 -18.59 -4.44 9.62
C TRP A 57 -17.64 -3.37 9.04
N LEU A 58 -16.46 -3.16 9.64
CA LEU A 58 -15.42 -2.24 9.16
C LEU A 58 -14.43 -2.87 8.17
N ASP A 59 -14.35 -4.20 8.09
CA ASP A 59 -13.44 -4.91 7.17
C ASP A 59 -13.58 -4.48 5.71
N PRO A 60 -14.80 -4.23 5.17
CA PRO A 60 -14.94 -3.73 3.81
C PRO A 60 -14.25 -2.38 3.62
N ILE A 61 -14.29 -1.49 4.63
CA ILE A 61 -13.66 -0.17 4.56
C ILE A 61 -12.14 -0.32 4.53
N PHE A 62 -11.56 -1.09 5.46
CA PHE A 62 -10.11 -1.32 5.48
C PHE A 62 -9.64 -2.02 4.21
N SER A 63 -10.39 -3.02 3.72
CA SER A 63 -10.08 -3.71 2.47
C SER A 63 -10.06 -2.75 1.28
N ILE A 64 -11.04 -1.84 1.18
CA ILE A 64 -11.05 -0.79 0.14
C ILE A 64 -9.83 0.13 0.28
N CYS A 65 -9.43 0.51 1.51
CA CYS A 65 -8.23 1.31 1.73
C CYS A 65 -6.95 0.61 1.25
N PHE A 66 -6.78 -0.68 1.55
CA PHE A 66 -5.63 -1.47 1.08
C PHE A 66 -5.64 -1.61 -0.45
N ILE A 67 -6.80 -1.85 -1.07
CA ILE A 67 -6.94 -1.92 -2.53
C ILE A 67 -6.59 -0.57 -3.18
N ALA A 68 -7.10 0.54 -2.65
CA ALA A 68 -6.81 1.88 -3.15
C ALA A 68 -5.31 2.22 -3.01
N PHE A 69 -4.70 1.83 -1.89
CA PHE A 69 -3.26 2.01 -1.68
C PHE A 69 -2.43 1.16 -2.65
N ALA A 70 -2.82 -0.10 -2.89
CA ALA A 70 -2.16 -0.96 -3.88
C ALA A 70 -2.23 -0.35 -5.30
N ALA A 71 -3.41 0.15 -5.71
CA ALA A 71 -3.57 0.83 -6.99
C ALA A 71 -2.67 2.08 -7.08
N HIS A 72 -2.58 2.86 -6.01
CA HIS A 72 -1.70 4.03 -5.95
C HIS A 72 -0.20 3.63 -6.03
N ALA A 73 0.21 2.55 -5.37
CA ALA A 73 1.57 2.04 -5.44
C ALA A 73 1.93 1.54 -6.87
N VAL A 74 0.98 0.92 -7.58
CA VAL A 74 1.17 0.55 -9.00
C VAL A 74 1.37 1.79 -9.87
N TRP A 75 0.61 2.86 -9.64
CA TRP A 75 0.82 4.13 -10.34
C TRP A 75 2.22 4.71 -10.07
N GLN A 76 2.67 4.70 -8.81
CA GLN A 76 4.04 5.13 -8.47
C GLN A 76 5.11 4.25 -9.12
N CYS A 77 4.86 2.95 -9.30
CA CYS A 77 5.78 2.08 -10.05
C CYS A 77 5.94 2.55 -11.50
N ALA A 78 4.86 2.96 -12.16
CA ALA A 78 4.93 3.51 -13.52
C ALA A 78 5.75 4.81 -13.56
N ILE A 79 5.54 5.72 -12.59
CA ILE A 79 6.34 6.95 -12.47
C ILE A 79 7.82 6.63 -12.33
N VAL A 80 8.19 5.72 -11.43
CA VAL A 80 9.59 5.32 -11.21
C VAL A 80 10.23 4.75 -12.48
N GLN A 81 9.49 3.96 -13.26
CA GLN A 81 9.99 3.42 -14.53
C GLN A 81 10.18 4.51 -15.59
N THR A 82 9.25 5.47 -15.67
CA THR A 82 9.36 6.61 -16.60
C THR A 82 10.60 7.45 -16.28
N ILE A 83 10.81 7.80 -15.00
CA ILE A 83 11.98 8.56 -14.56
C ILE A 83 13.28 7.82 -14.94
N LYS A 84 13.39 6.53 -14.63
CA LYS A 84 14.57 5.71 -15.00
C LYS A 84 14.82 5.70 -16.50
N LYS A 85 13.76 5.65 -17.32
CA LYS A 85 13.85 5.65 -18.77
C LYS A 85 14.32 7.00 -19.32
N GLU A 86 13.93 8.09 -18.68
CA GLU A 86 14.39 9.44 -19.04
C GLU A 86 15.84 9.67 -18.64
N GLU A 87 16.25 9.23 -17.45
CA GLU A 87 17.65 9.25 -17.00
C GLU A 87 18.55 8.50 -17.99
N ALA A 88 18.19 7.27 -18.34
CA ALA A 88 18.95 6.47 -19.31
C ALA A 88 18.98 7.05 -20.73
N ARG A 89 18.03 7.93 -21.10
CA ARG A 89 18.04 8.63 -22.39
C ARG A 89 19.00 9.83 -22.38
N ASN A 90 19.15 10.47 -21.23
CA ASN A 90 19.91 11.71 -21.07
C ASN A 90 21.36 11.44 -20.65
N GLU A 91 21.73 10.18 -20.36
CA GLU A 91 23.11 9.74 -20.22
C GLU A 91 23.81 9.76 -21.60
N PRO A 92 24.94 10.48 -21.75
CA PRO A 92 25.65 10.67 -23.03
C PRO A 92 26.41 9.42 -23.51
#